data_AF-A0AAW0T3G3-F1
#
_entry.id   AF-A0AAW0T3G3-F1
#
_cell.length_a   1.000
_cell.length_b   1.000
_cell.length_c   1.000
_cell.angle_alpha   90.00
_cell.angle_beta   90.00
_cell.angle_gamma   90.00
#
_symmetry.space_group_name_H-M   'P 1'
#
loop_
_entity.id
_entity.type
_entity.pdbx_description
1 polymer ?
#
loop_
_entity_poly.entity_id
_entity_poly.type
_entity_poly.pdbx_seq_one_letter_code
_entity_poly.pdbx_strand_id
1 'polypeptide(L)'
;MELEKWPIFSLLKPEFVEKMKLACVFGSIGNEAIIVTKDDDVYAMGFNGAGCLGVGDQNSTMEPRKIEPLCQKKVKGIAYGSGPHVLAYTESGELYSWGHNGYCQLGNGSTNQGLTPYLVTTHLHNKRVTRIAAGSHHSLALTEEGEVLAWGQNNYGQTSSMAVMDNGEVYGWGLNSSGQLGLGNNVNQQSPSRVTALQGVITKIVCGYSHTLALSDEGNLWAWGANSYGQLGTGNKANQCVPVRVAQELGRIVDIASSHCCHLSAAMTQNSKIYFWGHCKGQSVVAPMETGFSSLHEVFALWASPSVTYEPINVSGFTRSSLAQAMSVALDDEETADVVFVVDDRRIRAHRAVLKIRCQYFRSMFQEHWKENNLEEVEVKDYSFVVFRAFLQYIYTDTVVVSPEDAIGLLDLANAYCEEALKRHCERIIRHGITTENAAMLYAVAIKYEATELEEFCFRFALNHMTEVAQTEAFMALDELTVKNFIQRAAQHGAFKY
;
A
#
# COMPACT_ATOMS: atom_id res chain seq x y z
N MET A 1 -9.83 0.80 -10.69
CA MET A 1 -9.65 0.72 -9.22
C MET A 1 -9.74 -0.75 -8.82
N GLU A 2 -8.90 -1.23 -7.89
CA GLU A 2 -8.83 -2.66 -7.51
C GLU A 2 -10.19 -3.25 -7.09
N LEU A 3 -11.02 -2.46 -6.36
CA LEU A 3 -12.38 -2.86 -5.96
C LEU A 3 -13.35 -3.07 -7.13
N GLU A 4 -13.19 -2.33 -8.25
CA GLU A 4 -14.07 -2.47 -9.42
C GLU A 4 -13.88 -3.82 -10.12
N LYS A 5 -12.77 -4.53 -9.84
CA LYS A 5 -12.53 -5.88 -10.36
C LYS A 5 -13.34 -6.95 -9.63
N TRP A 6 -13.92 -6.63 -8.48
CA TRP A 6 -14.72 -7.54 -7.66
C TRP A 6 -16.22 -7.31 -7.91
N PRO A 7 -16.92 -8.22 -8.62
CA PRO A 7 -18.30 -7.99 -9.03
C PRO A 7 -19.27 -7.70 -7.87
N ILE A 8 -19.03 -8.28 -6.69
CA ILE A 8 -19.88 -8.09 -5.51
C ILE A 8 -19.94 -6.63 -5.03
N PHE A 9 -18.89 -5.83 -5.28
CA PHE A 9 -18.86 -4.43 -4.89
C PHE A 9 -19.47 -3.49 -5.94
N SER A 10 -19.80 -3.99 -7.14
CA SER A 10 -20.33 -3.17 -8.24
C SER A 10 -21.68 -2.52 -7.95
N LEU A 11 -22.45 -3.07 -7.00
CA LEU A 11 -23.76 -2.55 -6.58
C LEU A 11 -23.68 -1.56 -5.42
N LEU A 12 -22.48 -1.35 -4.84
CA LEU A 12 -22.31 -0.40 -3.75
C LEU A 12 -22.40 1.04 -4.27
N LYS A 13 -23.08 1.87 -3.49
CA LYS A 13 -23.12 3.31 -3.76
C LYS A 13 -21.72 3.92 -3.60
N PRO A 14 -21.31 4.86 -4.47
CA PRO A 14 -19.98 5.47 -4.39
C PRO A 14 -19.65 6.06 -3.01
N GLU A 15 -20.63 6.68 -2.34
CA GLU A 15 -20.45 7.28 -1.02
C GLU A 15 -20.19 6.24 0.08
N PHE A 16 -20.63 4.99 -0.13
CA PHE A 16 -20.32 3.89 0.77
C PHE A 16 -18.91 3.33 0.48
N VAL A 17 -18.54 3.20 -0.80
CA VAL A 17 -17.20 2.77 -1.21
C VAL A 17 -16.12 3.68 -0.65
N GLU A 18 -16.34 5.00 -0.64
CA GLU A 18 -15.42 5.98 -0.05
C GLU A 18 -15.19 5.80 1.45
N LYS A 19 -16.13 5.17 2.17
CA LYS A 19 -16.02 4.86 3.59
C LYS A 19 -15.29 3.55 3.84
N MET A 20 -15.07 2.70 2.84
CA MET A 20 -14.42 1.41 3.03
C MET A 20 -12.96 1.57 3.44
N LYS A 21 -12.52 0.73 4.38
CA LYS A 21 -11.15 0.64 4.89
C LYS A 21 -10.54 -0.73 4.59
N LEU A 22 -11.30 -1.79 4.87
CA LEU A 22 -10.93 -3.18 4.54
C LEU A 22 -12.10 -3.85 3.83
N ALA A 23 -11.80 -4.75 2.91
CA ALA A 23 -12.81 -5.56 2.25
C ALA A 23 -12.31 -7.01 2.07
N CYS A 24 -13.19 -7.98 2.27
CA CYS A 24 -12.90 -9.40 2.10
C CYS A 24 -14.02 -9.99 1.25
N VAL A 25 -13.66 -10.66 0.15
CA VAL A 25 -14.60 -11.43 -0.68
C VAL A 25 -14.32 -12.90 -0.49
N PHE A 26 -15.35 -13.68 -0.20
CA PHE A 26 -15.23 -15.07 0.18
C PHE A 26 -16.38 -15.93 -0.35
N GLY A 27 -16.37 -17.19 0.09
CA GLY A 27 -17.39 -18.20 -0.14
C GLY A 27 -17.27 -18.95 -1.46
N SER A 28 -18.21 -19.87 -1.67
CA SER A 28 -18.03 -20.99 -2.62
C SER A 28 -17.96 -20.55 -4.09
N ILE A 29 -18.54 -19.40 -4.41
CA ILE A 29 -18.52 -18.80 -5.75
C ILE A 29 -18.07 -17.33 -5.73
N GLY A 30 -17.56 -16.82 -4.60
CA GLY A 30 -17.10 -15.43 -4.47
C GLY A 30 -18.22 -14.41 -4.37
N ASN A 31 -19.35 -14.78 -3.74
CA ASN A 31 -20.56 -13.96 -3.67
C ASN A 31 -20.94 -13.56 -2.25
N GLU A 32 -19.99 -13.58 -1.33
CA GLU A 32 -20.09 -13.10 0.04
C GLU A 32 -18.98 -12.08 0.31
N ALA A 33 -19.29 -11.01 1.04
CA ALA A 33 -18.32 -10.00 1.39
C ALA A 33 -18.49 -9.48 2.81
N ILE A 34 -17.37 -9.18 3.45
CA ILE A 34 -17.29 -8.42 4.69
C ILE A 34 -16.51 -7.13 4.41
N ILE A 35 -17.02 -6.03 4.94
CA ILE A 35 -16.52 -4.69 4.71
C ILE A 35 -16.32 -4.03 6.07
N VAL A 36 -15.14 -3.48 6.32
CA VAL A 36 -14.86 -2.63 7.47
C VAL A 36 -14.73 -1.21 6.97
N THR A 37 -15.41 -0.27 7.59
CA THR A 37 -15.37 1.15 7.21
C THR A 37 -14.30 1.92 8.00
N LYS A 38 -14.02 3.16 7.59
CA LYS A 38 -13.03 4.06 8.20
C LYS A 38 -13.40 4.48 9.62
N ASP A 39 -14.69 4.48 9.93
CA ASP A 39 -15.25 4.67 11.26
C ASP A 39 -15.34 3.35 12.05
N ASP A 40 -14.69 2.26 11.62
CA ASP A 40 -14.64 0.96 12.30
C ASP A 40 -15.98 0.20 12.43
N ASP A 41 -17.01 0.60 11.68
CA ASP A 41 -18.22 -0.22 11.52
C ASP A 41 -17.96 -1.40 10.57
N VAL A 42 -18.64 -2.52 10.82
CA VAL A 42 -18.48 -3.76 10.05
C VAL A 42 -19.79 -4.12 9.39
N TYR A 43 -19.73 -4.41 8.10
CA TYR A 43 -20.87 -4.77 7.27
C TYR A 43 -20.62 -6.09 6.56
N ALA A 44 -21.70 -6.80 6.25
CA ALA A 44 -21.68 -7.97 5.38
C ALA A 44 -22.75 -7.85 4.30
N MET A 45 -22.47 -8.47 3.16
CA MET A 45 -23.42 -8.61 2.05
C MET A 45 -23.15 -9.88 1.25
N GLY A 46 -24.13 -10.29 0.45
CA GLY A 46 -24.06 -11.43 -0.43
C GLY A 46 -24.94 -12.59 -0.01
N PHE A 47 -24.52 -13.80 -0.36
CA PHE A 47 -25.18 -15.03 0.05
C PHE A 47 -24.95 -15.31 1.54
N ASN A 48 -25.99 -15.76 2.25
CA ASN A 48 -25.94 -15.98 3.71
C ASN A 48 -26.20 -17.44 4.10
N GLY A 49 -25.59 -18.37 3.37
CA GLY A 49 -25.62 -19.78 3.71
C GLY A 49 -25.00 -20.05 5.08
N ALA A 50 -25.68 -20.82 5.92
CA ALA A 50 -25.23 -21.15 7.28
C ALA A 50 -24.93 -19.93 8.19
N GLY A 51 -25.45 -18.74 7.88
CA GLY A 51 -25.26 -17.53 8.71
C GLY A 51 -23.88 -16.88 8.56
N CYS A 52 -23.16 -17.15 7.46
CA CYS A 52 -21.79 -16.65 7.24
C CYS A 52 -21.66 -15.13 7.12
N LEU A 53 -22.76 -14.39 6.93
CA LEU A 53 -22.73 -12.93 7.00
C LEU A 53 -22.70 -12.39 8.44
N GLY A 54 -23.07 -13.20 9.44
CA GLY A 54 -22.99 -12.81 10.86
C GLY A 54 -24.04 -11.78 11.30
N VAL A 55 -25.10 -11.58 10.51
CA VAL A 55 -26.11 -10.51 10.69
C VAL A 55 -27.34 -10.95 11.51
N GLY A 56 -27.26 -12.09 12.20
CA GLY A 56 -28.31 -12.61 13.08
C GLY A 56 -29.39 -13.46 12.41
N ASP A 57 -29.27 -13.70 11.11
CA ASP A 57 -30.16 -14.57 10.34
C ASP A 57 -29.41 -15.29 9.21
N GLN A 58 -30.14 -15.99 8.34
CA GLN A 58 -29.61 -16.69 7.16
C GLN A 58 -30.13 -16.07 5.84
N ASN A 59 -30.63 -14.83 5.90
CA ASN A 59 -31.18 -14.16 4.73
C ASN A 59 -30.05 -13.54 3.92
N SER A 60 -30.00 -13.86 2.63
CA SER A 60 -29.06 -13.24 1.70
C SER A 60 -29.46 -11.79 1.41
N THR A 61 -28.50 -10.92 1.14
CA THR A 61 -28.74 -9.49 0.88
C THR A 61 -27.76 -8.96 -0.15
N MET A 62 -28.20 -8.06 -1.03
CA MET A 62 -27.27 -7.30 -1.89
C MET A 62 -26.96 -5.92 -1.31
N GLU A 63 -27.64 -5.53 -0.24
CA GLU A 63 -27.33 -4.30 0.51
C GLU A 63 -26.48 -4.63 1.74
N PRO A 64 -25.44 -3.83 2.04
CA PRO A 64 -24.64 -3.99 3.24
C PRO A 64 -25.49 -3.93 4.51
N ARG A 65 -25.41 -4.98 5.33
CA ARG A 65 -26.04 -5.06 6.66
C ARG A 65 -24.96 -5.03 7.73
N LYS A 66 -25.21 -4.30 8.81
CA LYS A 66 -24.27 -4.23 9.94
C LYS A 66 -24.09 -5.58 10.62
N ILE A 67 -22.86 -5.90 10.94
CA ILE A 67 -22.49 -6.96 11.87
C ILE A 67 -22.32 -6.32 13.25
N GLU A 68 -23.45 -6.04 13.91
CA GLU A 68 -23.50 -5.22 15.13
C GLU A 68 -22.46 -5.59 16.20
N PRO A 69 -22.18 -6.88 16.50
CA PRO A 69 -21.20 -7.24 17.53
C PRO A 69 -19.74 -6.84 17.22
N LEU A 70 -19.42 -6.52 15.96
CA LEU A 70 -18.08 -6.14 15.51
C LEU A 70 -17.93 -4.64 15.22
N CYS A 71 -19.02 -3.88 15.16
CA CYS A 71 -18.95 -2.44 14.96
C CYS A 71 -18.14 -1.78 16.08
N GLN A 72 -17.26 -0.84 15.73
CA GLN A 72 -16.37 -0.11 16.64
C GLN A 72 -15.34 -0.99 17.38
N LYS A 73 -15.22 -2.28 17.02
CA LYS A 73 -14.23 -3.19 17.62
C LYS A 73 -12.85 -3.09 16.97
N LYS A 74 -12.64 -2.20 16.01
CA LYS A 74 -11.37 -2.02 15.29
C LYS A 74 -10.81 -3.32 14.72
N VAL A 75 -11.60 -3.98 13.88
CA VAL A 75 -11.21 -5.24 13.21
C VAL A 75 -9.93 -5.00 12.40
N LYS A 76 -8.90 -5.83 12.65
CA LYS A 76 -7.59 -5.76 11.97
C LYS A 76 -7.42 -6.81 10.87
N GLY A 77 -8.02 -7.98 11.02
CA GLY A 77 -7.94 -9.02 10.00
C GLY A 77 -9.14 -9.94 10.00
N ILE A 78 -9.37 -10.54 8.84
CA ILE A 78 -10.48 -11.44 8.54
C ILE A 78 -9.91 -12.65 7.80
N ALA A 79 -10.35 -13.85 8.18
CA ALA A 79 -10.08 -15.09 7.45
C ALA A 79 -11.38 -15.88 7.33
N TYR A 80 -11.46 -16.78 6.37
CA TYR A 80 -12.66 -17.56 6.10
C TYR A 80 -12.32 -18.95 5.58
N GLY A 81 -13.26 -19.89 5.71
CA GLY A 81 -13.14 -21.25 5.19
C GLY A 81 -14.15 -21.59 4.10
N SER A 82 -14.05 -22.79 3.54
CA SER A 82 -14.95 -23.33 2.48
C SER A 82 -16.33 -23.80 3.01
N GLY A 83 -16.64 -23.55 4.29
CA GLY A 83 -17.83 -23.98 5.03
C GLY A 83 -19.14 -23.19 4.83
N PRO A 84 -19.17 -21.91 4.41
CA PRO A 84 -18.29 -20.82 4.81
C PRO A 84 -18.41 -20.49 6.31
N HIS A 85 -17.27 -20.39 6.99
CA HIS A 85 -17.14 -19.81 8.33
C HIS A 85 -16.16 -18.66 8.27
N VAL A 86 -16.26 -17.73 9.20
CA VAL A 86 -15.45 -16.52 9.24
C VAL A 86 -14.80 -16.39 10.61
N LEU A 87 -13.55 -15.93 10.60
CA LEU A 87 -12.78 -15.49 11.75
C LEU A 87 -12.46 -14.01 11.59
N ALA A 88 -12.53 -13.23 12.66
CA ALA A 88 -12.05 -11.86 12.69
C ALA A 88 -11.32 -11.59 14.00
N TYR A 89 -10.20 -10.86 13.96
CA TYR A 89 -9.54 -10.40 15.18
C TYR A 89 -9.45 -8.87 15.22
N THR A 90 -9.51 -8.33 16.44
CA THR A 90 -9.52 -6.89 16.72
C THR A 90 -8.13 -6.36 17.03
N GLU A 91 -7.97 -5.04 17.06
CA GLU A 91 -6.75 -4.38 17.56
C GLU A 91 -6.40 -4.77 19.01
N SER A 92 -7.41 -5.01 19.85
CA SER A 92 -7.20 -5.50 21.23
C SER A 92 -6.75 -6.96 21.27
N GLY A 93 -6.85 -7.71 20.18
CA GLY A 93 -6.50 -9.13 20.11
C GLY A 93 -7.66 -10.07 20.46
N GLU A 94 -8.90 -9.56 20.51
CA GLU A 94 -10.11 -10.39 20.66
C GLU A 94 -10.36 -11.16 19.36
N LEU A 95 -10.68 -12.45 19.46
CA LEU A 95 -11.01 -13.31 18.32
C LEU A 95 -12.51 -13.59 18.27
N TYR A 96 -13.12 -13.34 17.12
CA TYR A 96 -14.51 -13.63 16.83
C TYR A 96 -14.66 -14.66 15.73
N SER A 97 -15.71 -15.48 15.81
CA SER A 97 -16.04 -16.48 14.78
C SER A 97 -17.54 -16.62 14.56
N TRP A 98 -17.96 -16.89 13.32
CA TRP A 98 -19.36 -17.18 12.96
C TRP A 98 -19.49 -17.93 11.62
N GLY A 99 -20.71 -18.27 11.23
CA GLY A 99 -21.04 -19.03 10.03
C GLY A 99 -21.10 -20.54 10.28
N HIS A 100 -20.59 -21.32 9.33
CA HIS A 100 -20.69 -22.77 9.40
C HIS A 100 -19.91 -23.39 10.55
N ASN A 101 -20.50 -24.37 11.26
CA ASN A 101 -19.90 -24.96 12.47
C ASN A 101 -20.07 -26.49 12.59
N GLY A 102 -20.36 -27.20 11.49
CA GLY A 102 -20.60 -28.65 11.55
C GLY A 102 -19.43 -29.48 12.09
N TYR A 103 -18.22 -28.91 12.13
CA TYR A 103 -16.99 -29.54 12.62
C TYR A 103 -16.38 -28.79 13.80
N CYS A 104 -17.15 -27.97 14.54
CA CYS A 104 -16.69 -27.15 15.65
C CYS A 104 -15.69 -26.05 15.26
N GLN A 105 -15.60 -25.66 13.99
CA GLN A 105 -14.63 -24.67 13.49
C GLN A 105 -14.82 -23.25 14.04
N LEU A 106 -15.95 -22.97 14.72
CA LEU A 106 -16.14 -21.71 15.43
C LEU A 106 -15.48 -21.69 16.81
N GLY A 107 -15.14 -22.84 17.40
CA GLY A 107 -14.52 -22.89 18.73
C GLY A 107 -15.44 -22.43 19.87
N ASN A 108 -16.76 -22.44 19.65
CA ASN A 108 -17.79 -21.96 20.58
C ASN A 108 -18.38 -23.06 21.48
N GLY A 109 -17.74 -24.23 21.54
CA GLY A 109 -18.21 -25.37 22.33
C GLY A 109 -19.45 -26.08 21.77
N SER A 110 -19.85 -25.79 20.53
CA SER A 110 -21.01 -26.41 19.86
C SER A 110 -20.70 -26.78 18.41
N THR A 111 -21.63 -27.49 17.76
CA THR A 111 -21.64 -27.75 16.31
C THR A 111 -22.75 -26.98 15.57
N ASN A 112 -23.44 -26.07 16.26
CA ASN A 112 -24.53 -25.29 15.68
C ASN A 112 -23.99 -24.11 14.89
N GLN A 113 -24.66 -23.77 13.79
CA GLN A 113 -24.28 -22.62 12.96
C GLN A 113 -24.30 -21.33 13.78
N GLY A 114 -23.27 -20.49 13.63
CA GLY A 114 -23.19 -19.20 14.30
C GLY A 114 -23.80 -18.10 13.44
N LEU A 115 -25.00 -17.63 13.79
CA LEU A 115 -25.67 -16.56 13.03
C LEU A 115 -25.13 -15.16 13.35
N THR A 116 -24.42 -15.02 14.46
CA THR A 116 -23.75 -13.78 14.90
C THR A 116 -22.32 -14.09 15.34
N PRO A 117 -21.39 -13.11 15.26
CA PRO A 117 -20.05 -13.23 15.79
C PRO A 117 -20.03 -13.64 17.26
N TYR A 118 -19.37 -14.76 17.54
CA TYR A 118 -19.12 -15.26 18.88
C TYR A 118 -17.68 -14.94 19.28
N LEU A 119 -17.49 -14.39 20.49
CA LEU A 119 -16.16 -14.17 21.06
C LEU A 119 -15.55 -15.50 21.51
N VAL A 120 -14.50 -15.94 20.84
CA VAL A 120 -13.79 -17.19 21.14
C VAL A 120 -12.91 -16.99 22.37
N THR A 121 -13.27 -17.64 23.48
CA THR A 121 -12.59 -17.48 24.77
C THR A 121 -11.82 -18.72 25.22
N THR A 122 -12.18 -19.90 24.72
CA THR A 122 -11.56 -21.18 25.07
C THR A 122 -10.05 -21.16 24.75
N HIS A 123 -9.20 -21.36 25.76
CA HIS A 123 -7.72 -21.29 25.66
C HIS A 123 -7.12 -19.96 25.18
N LEU A 124 -7.94 -18.92 25.01
CA LEU A 124 -7.54 -17.56 24.62
C LEU A 124 -7.76 -16.54 25.74
N HIS A 125 -8.14 -16.98 26.95
CA HIS A 125 -8.31 -16.09 28.08
C HIS A 125 -6.99 -15.38 28.41
N ASN A 126 -7.01 -14.04 28.46
CA ASN A 126 -5.83 -13.18 28.64
C ASN A 126 -4.73 -13.28 27.57
N LYS A 127 -5.01 -13.88 26.41
CA LYS A 127 -4.09 -13.91 25.27
C LYS A 127 -4.56 -12.94 24.19
N ARG A 128 -3.62 -12.36 23.45
CA ARG A 128 -3.92 -11.45 22.33
C ARG A 128 -3.63 -12.15 21.02
N VAL A 129 -4.65 -12.28 20.17
CA VAL A 129 -4.50 -12.84 18.83
C VAL A 129 -3.91 -11.81 17.89
N THR A 130 -2.86 -12.17 17.17
CA THR A 130 -2.13 -11.31 16.22
C THR A 130 -2.34 -11.70 14.77
N ARG A 131 -2.59 -12.99 14.49
CA ARG A 131 -2.99 -13.47 13.16
C ARG A 131 -3.98 -14.63 13.25
N ILE A 132 -4.70 -14.83 12.16
CA ILE A 132 -5.68 -15.90 11.98
C ILE A 132 -5.51 -16.52 10.60
N ALA A 133 -5.89 -17.78 10.47
CA ALA A 133 -6.07 -18.45 9.19
C ALA A 133 -7.23 -19.43 9.28
N ALA A 134 -7.86 -19.73 8.14
CA ALA A 134 -8.90 -20.72 8.04
C ALA A 134 -8.68 -21.53 6.76
N GLY A 135 -8.90 -22.84 6.86
CA GLY A 135 -9.06 -23.71 5.68
C GLY A 135 -10.51 -24.16 5.56
N SER A 136 -10.75 -25.27 4.86
CA SER A 136 -12.12 -25.68 4.53
C SER A 136 -13.06 -25.78 5.74
N HIS A 137 -12.63 -26.46 6.82
CA HIS A 137 -13.44 -26.70 8.02
C HIS A 137 -12.63 -26.64 9.32
N HIS A 138 -11.55 -25.86 9.33
CA HIS A 138 -10.71 -25.64 10.51
C HIS A 138 -10.25 -24.19 10.59
N SER A 139 -9.77 -23.83 11.77
CA SER A 139 -9.42 -22.47 12.16
C SER A 139 -8.11 -22.48 12.91
N LEU A 140 -7.28 -21.47 12.64
CA LEU A 140 -5.99 -21.24 13.28
C LEU A 140 -5.95 -19.83 13.86
N ALA A 141 -5.30 -19.69 15.02
CA ALA A 141 -4.96 -18.40 15.61
C ALA A 141 -3.51 -18.41 16.11
N LEU A 142 -2.80 -17.32 15.86
CA LEU A 142 -1.48 -17.03 16.40
C LEU A 142 -1.62 -15.97 17.49
N THR A 143 -1.04 -16.22 18.66
CA THR A 143 -1.02 -15.25 19.77
C THR A 143 0.21 -14.35 19.72
N GLU A 144 0.18 -13.26 20.50
CA GLU A 144 1.32 -12.34 20.68
C GLU A 144 2.54 -13.04 21.30
N GLU A 145 2.32 -14.10 22.07
CA GLU A 145 3.35 -14.95 22.67
C GLU A 145 3.92 -16.02 21.72
N GLY A 146 3.43 -16.09 20.47
CA GLY A 146 3.89 -17.04 19.46
C GLY A 146 3.22 -18.42 19.53
N GLU A 147 2.12 -18.58 20.27
CA GLU A 147 1.38 -19.83 20.33
C GLU A 147 0.44 -19.98 19.13
N VAL A 148 0.46 -21.15 18.48
CA VAL A 148 -0.48 -21.50 17.41
C VAL A 148 -1.56 -22.42 17.95
N LEU A 149 -2.81 -21.94 17.95
CA LEU A 149 -3.99 -22.69 18.32
C LEU A 149 -4.74 -23.15 17.07
N ALA A 150 -5.26 -24.36 17.09
CA ALA A 150 -5.89 -24.99 15.94
C ALA A 150 -7.11 -25.81 16.34
N TRP A 151 -8.28 -25.57 15.74
CA TRP A 151 -9.53 -26.27 16.04
C TRP A 151 -10.42 -26.45 14.82
N GLY A 152 -11.40 -27.34 14.93
CA GLY A 152 -12.30 -27.71 13.84
C GLY A 152 -12.15 -29.19 13.44
N GLN A 153 -12.32 -29.48 12.15
CA GLN A 153 -12.22 -30.84 11.62
C GLN A 153 -10.82 -31.43 11.80
N ASN A 154 -10.72 -32.59 12.47
CA ASN A 154 -9.45 -33.26 12.77
C ASN A 154 -9.38 -34.74 12.34
N ASN A 155 -10.31 -35.21 11.49
CA ASN A 155 -10.37 -36.64 11.11
C ASN A 155 -9.08 -37.16 10.44
N TYR A 156 -8.24 -36.26 9.91
CA TYR A 156 -6.97 -36.58 9.25
C TYR A 156 -5.77 -35.83 9.83
N GLY A 157 -5.83 -35.33 11.07
CA GLY A 157 -4.73 -34.54 11.69
C GLY A 157 -4.81 -33.03 11.45
N GLN A 158 -6.03 -32.51 11.28
CA GLN A 158 -6.41 -31.22 10.75
C GLN A 158 -6.01 -31.08 9.28
N THR A 159 -6.83 -30.39 8.51
CA THR A 159 -6.51 -30.02 7.12
C THR A 159 -5.12 -29.35 7.04
N SER A 160 -4.40 -29.61 5.94
CA SER A 160 -2.98 -29.22 5.75
C SER A 160 -2.69 -27.79 6.22
N SER A 161 -1.87 -27.66 7.25
CA SER A 161 -1.52 -26.41 7.91
C SER A 161 -0.01 -26.21 7.88
N MET A 162 0.39 -24.94 7.87
CA MET A 162 1.79 -24.52 7.82
C MET A 162 2.02 -23.38 8.78
N ALA A 163 3.18 -23.37 9.43
CA ALA A 163 3.66 -22.26 10.23
C ALA A 163 5.11 -21.97 9.89
N VAL A 164 5.48 -20.69 9.97
CA VAL A 164 6.86 -20.22 9.89
C VAL A 164 7.25 -19.64 11.24
N MET A 165 8.41 -20.05 11.74
CA MET A 165 8.99 -19.58 12.98
C MET A 165 9.82 -18.30 12.72
N ASP A 166 10.08 -17.50 13.75
CA ASP A 166 10.86 -16.25 13.61
C ASP A 166 12.29 -16.47 13.07
N ASN A 167 12.85 -17.67 13.27
CA ASN A 167 14.15 -18.08 12.72
C ASN A 167 14.07 -18.54 11.24
N GLY A 168 12.89 -18.46 10.62
CA GLY A 168 12.63 -18.88 9.23
C GLY A 168 12.39 -20.38 9.03
N GLU A 169 12.35 -21.18 10.10
CA GLU A 169 12.01 -22.59 9.98
C GLU A 169 10.52 -22.81 9.71
N VAL A 170 10.20 -23.75 8.82
CA VAL A 170 8.81 -24.06 8.45
C VAL A 170 8.41 -25.41 9.03
N TYR A 171 7.22 -25.46 9.62
CA TYR A 171 6.59 -26.66 10.14
C TYR A 171 5.24 -26.87 9.49
N GLY A 172 4.97 -28.10 9.07
CA GLY A 172 3.70 -28.52 8.49
C GLY A 172 3.05 -29.65 9.29
N TRP A 173 1.72 -29.66 9.36
CA TRP A 173 0.94 -30.77 9.91
C TRP A 173 -0.37 -30.94 9.16
N GLY A 174 -0.97 -32.12 9.31
CA GLY A 174 -2.25 -32.47 8.71
C GLY A 174 -2.18 -33.38 7.50
N LEU A 175 -3.13 -33.20 6.59
CA LEU A 175 -3.26 -33.96 5.36
C LEU A 175 -2.03 -33.75 4.45
N ASN A 176 -1.44 -34.85 3.98
CA ASN A 176 -0.25 -34.83 3.11
C ASN A 176 -0.38 -35.76 1.89
N SER A 177 -1.59 -36.16 1.52
CA SER A 177 -1.82 -37.12 0.42
C SER A 177 -1.22 -36.70 -0.93
N SER A 178 -1.03 -35.40 -1.16
CA SER A 178 -0.41 -34.84 -2.37
C SER A 178 1.01 -34.33 -2.14
N GLY A 179 1.61 -34.57 -0.97
CA GLY A 179 2.92 -34.05 -0.61
C GLY A 179 2.91 -32.57 -0.19
N GLN A 180 1.73 -32.01 0.11
CA GLN A 180 1.57 -30.59 0.43
C GLN A 180 2.25 -30.15 1.74
N LEU A 181 2.71 -31.09 2.57
CA LEU A 181 3.55 -30.76 3.73
C LEU A 181 5.05 -30.63 3.40
N GLY A 182 5.50 -31.04 2.21
CA GLY A 182 6.89 -30.85 1.78
C GLY A 182 7.92 -31.76 2.49
N LEU A 183 7.47 -32.83 3.13
CA LEU A 183 8.29 -33.70 3.99
C LEU A 183 9.01 -34.84 3.23
N GLY A 184 9.01 -34.81 1.90
CA GLY A 184 9.59 -35.88 1.07
C GLY A 184 8.78 -37.17 1.02
N ASN A 185 7.52 -37.13 1.47
CA ASN A 185 6.60 -38.26 1.48
C ASN A 185 5.15 -37.77 1.38
N ASN A 186 4.20 -38.71 1.31
CA ASN A 186 2.76 -38.45 1.23
C ASN A 186 2.00 -38.89 2.51
N VAL A 187 2.69 -38.94 3.65
CA VAL A 187 2.14 -39.41 4.94
C VAL A 187 1.65 -38.22 5.75
N ASN A 188 0.39 -38.30 6.20
CA ASN A 188 -0.23 -37.29 7.06
C ASN A 188 0.54 -37.13 8.37
N GLN A 189 0.59 -35.92 8.91
CA GLN A 189 1.25 -35.64 10.18
C GLN A 189 0.24 -35.17 11.21
N GLN A 190 0.15 -35.85 12.35
CA GLN A 190 -0.74 -35.43 13.45
C GLN A 190 -0.12 -34.33 14.33
N SER A 191 1.16 -34.01 14.11
CA SER A 191 1.91 -33.02 14.88
C SER A 191 2.82 -32.21 13.96
N PRO A 192 3.14 -30.95 14.31
CA PRO A 192 4.03 -30.11 13.53
C PRO A 192 5.36 -30.83 13.21
N SER A 193 5.65 -30.93 11.92
CA SER A 193 6.84 -31.60 11.39
C SER A 193 7.66 -30.62 10.56
N ARG A 194 8.97 -30.55 10.81
CA ARG A 194 9.86 -29.58 10.17
C ARG A 194 10.08 -29.92 8.69
N VAL A 195 9.95 -28.92 7.82
CA VAL A 195 10.25 -29.01 6.39
C VAL A 195 11.74 -28.73 6.17
N THR A 196 12.54 -29.79 6.11
CA THR A 196 14.01 -29.68 6.15
C THR A 196 14.67 -29.29 4.82
N ALA A 197 13.93 -29.38 3.71
CA ALA A 197 14.46 -29.17 2.36
C ALA A 197 14.48 -27.69 1.93
N LEU A 198 13.91 -26.78 2.72
CA LEU A 198 13.95 -25.35 2.45
C LEU A 198 15.34 -24.77 2.77
N GLN A 199 15.77 -23.81 1.96
CA GLN A 199 17.03 -23.08 2.13
C GLN A 199 16.74 -21.59 2.27
N GLY A 200 17.55 -20.90 3.06
CA GLY A 200 17.35 -19.49 3.41
C GLY A 200 16.35 -19.30 4.57
N VAL A 201 16.17 -18.05 5.00
CA VAL A 201 15.23 -17.69 6.05
C VAL A 201 13.87 -17.44 5.41
N ILE A 202 12.88 -18.28 5.69
CA ILE A 202 11.52 -18.12 5.16
C ILE A 202 10.81 -16.98 5.90
N THR A 203 10.22 -16.06 5.15
CA THR A 203 9.54 -14.87 5.67
C THR A 203 8.02 -14.91 5.45
N LYS A 204 7.56 -15.63 4.42
CA LYS A 204 6.12 -15.79 4.11
C LYS A 204 5.83 -17.21 3.64
N ILE A 205 4.69 -17.75 4.06
CA ILE A 205 4.13 -19.01 3.59
C ILE A 205 2.66 -18.81 3.25
N VAL A 206 2.21 -19.34 2.11
CA VAL A 206 0.80 -19.33 1.70
C VAL A 206 0.38 -20.71 1.23
N CYS A 207 -0.85 -21.10 1.59
CA CYS A 207 -1.41 -22.39 1.26
C CYS A 207 -2.55 -22.21 0.25
N GLY A 208 -2.45 -22.88 -0.88
CA GLY A 208 -3.58 -23.07 -1.78
C GLY A 208 -4.41 -24.29 -1.42
N TYR A 209 -5.24 -24.78 -2.35
CA TYR A 209 -6.12 -25.93 -2.09
C TYR A 209 -5.39 -27.21 -1.63
N SER A 210 -4.25 -27.53 -2.24
CA SER A 210 -3.43 -28.69 -1.88
C SER A 210 -1.96 -28.48 -2.28
N HIS A 211 -1.50 -27.23 -2.28
CA HIS A 211 -0.14 -26.84 -2.58
C HIS A 211 0.28 -25.70 -1.65
N THR A 212 1.59 -25.50 -1.53
CA THR A 212 2.16 -24.46 -0.67
C THR A 212 3.23 -23.71 -1.44
N LEU A 213 3.26 -22.39 -1.21
CA LEU A 213 4.35 -21.53 -1.65
C LEU A 213 5.06 -20.96 -0.41
N ALA A 214 6.38 -20.84 -0.48
CA ALA A 214 7.18 -20.15 0.52
C ALA A 214 8.13 -19.14 -0.12
N LEU A 215 8.30 -17.99 0.55
CA LEU A 215 9.18 -16.91 0.14
C LEU A 215 10.28 -16.73 1.18
N SER A 216 11.53 -16.70 0.74
CA SER A 216 12.66 -16.34 1.59
C SER A 216 12.91 -14.83 1.65
N ASP A 217 13.68 -14.38 2.64
CA ASP A 217 14.21 -13.02 2.77
C ASP A 217 15.04 -12.54 1.56
N GLU A 218 15.81 -13.46 0.97
CA GLU A 218 16.55 -13.25 -0.28
C GLU A 218 15.64 -13.11 -1.52
N GLY A 219 14.34 -13.38 -1.38
CA GLY A 219 13.36 -13.35 -2.47
C GLY A 219 13.34 -14.61 -3.32
N ASN A 220 13.76 -15.75 -2.77
CA ASN A 220 13.63 -17.06 -3.40
C ASN A 220 12.22 -17.61 -3.21
N LEU A 221 11.61 -18.08 -4.30
CA LEU A 221 10.30 -18.72 -4.28
C LEU A 221 10.42 -20.24 -4.32
N TRP A 222 9.74 -20.89 -3.39
CA TRP A 222 9.62 -22.34 -3.29
C TRP A 222 8.17 -22.77 -3.46
N ALA A 223 7.94 -23.90 -4.13
CA ALA A 223 6.62 -24.47 -4.32
C ALA A 223 6.63 -26.00 -4.13
N TRP A 224 5.59 -26.56 -3.52
CA TRP A 224 5.37 -28.02 -3.41
C TRP A 224 3.90 -28.38 -3.21
N GLY A 225 3.59 -29.67 -3.28
CA GLY A 225 2.28 -30.27 -3.16
C GLY A 225 1.69 -30.73 -4.50
N ALA A 226 0.36 -30.65 -4.61
CA ALA A 226 -0.37 -30.99 -5.81
C ALA A 226 -0.04 -30.03 -6.96
N ASN A 227 0.03 -30.55 -8.19
CA ASN A 227 0.40 -29.79 -9.39
C ASN A 227 -0.46 -30.12 -10.63
N SER A 228 -1.61 -30.77 -10.48
CA SER A 228 -2.43 -31.22 -11.61
C SER A 228 -2.85 -30.10 -12.58
N TYR A 229 -2.86 -28.84 -12.13
CA TYR A 229 -3.17 -27.66 -12.93
C TYR A 229 -1.95 -26.78 -13.23
N GLY A 230 -0.75 -27.19 -12.82
CA GLY A 230 0.46 -26.39 -12.99
C GLY A 230 0.69 -25.36 -11.87
N GLN A 231 -0.02 -25.47 -10.75
CA GLN A 231 0.02 -24.51 -9.64
C GLN A 231 1.37 -24.40 -8.92
N LEU A 232 2.32 -25.29 -9.21
CA LEU A 232 3.69 -25.15 -8.71
C LEU A 232 4.58 -24.28 -9.62
N GLY A 233 4.18 -24.01 -10.86
CA GLY A 233 4.96 -23.16 -11.77
C GLY A 233 6.25 -23.80 -12.29
N THR A 234 6.34 -25.14 -12.29
CA THR A 234 7.55 -25.91 -12.63
C THR A 234 7.66 -26.27 -14.12
N GLY A 235 6.80 -25.71 -14.97
CA GLY A 235 6.72 -26.03 -16.40
C GLY A 235 6.08 -27.39 -16.70
N ASN A 236 5.56 -28.09 -15.70
CA ASN A 236 4.91 -29.40 -15.83
C ASN A 236 3.74 -29.55 -14.83
N LYS A 237 3.13 -30.74 -14.80
CA LYS A 237 1.96 -31.06 -13.93
C LYS A 237 2.24 -32.14 -12.87
N ALA A 238 3.51 -32.44 -12.61
CA ALA A 238 3.89 -33.46 -11.63
C ALA A 238 3.84 -32.87 -10.21
N ASN A 239 3.19 -33.59 -9.29
CA ASN A 239 3.19 -33.25 -7.86
C ASN A 239 4.62 -33.29 -7.30
N GLN A 240 4.89 -32.47 -6.29
CA GLN A 240 6.18 -32.43 -5.61
C GLN A 240 5.96 -32.61 -4.12
N CYS A 241 6.51 -33.66 -3.52
CA CYS A 241 6.45 -33.87 -2.07
C CYS A 241 7.62 -33.21 -1.33
N VAL A 242 8.51 -32.52 -2.05
CA VAL A 242 9.65 -31.75 -1.54
C VAL A 242 9.55 -30.34 -2.13
N PRO A 243 9.84 -29.27 -1.35
CA PRO A 243 10.02 -27.92 -1.86
C PRO A 243 10.94 -27.86 -3.08
N VAL A 244 10.45 -27.26 -4.16
CA VAL A 244 11.23 -26.99 -5.38
C VAL A 244 11.34 -25.49 -5.57
N ARG A 245 12.55 -24.99 -5.88
CA ARG A 245 12.78 -23.58 -6.20
C ARG A 245 12.26 -23.29 -7.60
N VAL A 246 11.41 -22.27 -7.73
CA VAL A 246 10.72 -21.90 -8.98
C VAL A 246 10.93 -20.42 -9.30
N ALA A 247 10.60 -20.02 -10.53
CA ALA A 247 10.63 -18.63 -10.98
C ALA A 247 12.00 -17.93 -10.82
N GLN A 248 13.10 -18.68 -10.93
CA GLN A 248 14.46 -18.17 -10.72
C GLN A 248 14.84 -17.11 -11.76
N GLU A 249 14.24 -17.22 -12.95
CA GLU A 249 14.38 -16.32 -14.09
C GLU A 249 13.65 -14.98 -13.92
N LEU A 250 12.71 -14.86 -12.97
CA LEU A 250 11.93 -13.63 -12.76
C LEU A 250 12.67 -12.60 -11.87
N GLY A 251 13.81 -12.98 -11.29
CA GLY A 251 14.54 -12.17 -10.32
C GLY A 251 13.95 -12.25 -8.91
N ARG A 252 14.18 -11.20 -8.10
CA ARG A 252 13.79 -11.18 -6.68
C ARG A 252 12.27 -11.07 -6.53
N ILE A 253 11.67 -12.07 -5.88
CA ILE A 253 10.26 -12.04 -5.45
C ILE A 253 10.15 -11.26 -4.15
N VAL A 254 9.13 -10.41 -4.03
CA VAL A 254 8.85 -9.61 -2.83
C VAL A 254 7.51 -9.97 -2.19
N ASP A 255 6.60 -10.62 -2.93
CA ASP A 255 5.35 -11.10 -2.37
C ASP A 255 4.78 -12.32 -3.10
N ILE A 256 3.98 -13.12 -2.40
CA ILE A 256 3.34 -14.34 -2.88
C ILE A 256 1.89 -14.44 -2.39
N ALA A 257 1.03 -15.06 -3.20
CA ALA A 257 -0.37 -15.26 -2.90
C ALA A 257 -0.92 -16.60 -3.42
N SER A 258 -1.71 -17.25 -2.57
CA SER A 258 -2.57 -18.39 -2.91
C SER A 258 -3.75 -18.42 -1.95
N SER A 259 -4.88 -19.02 -2.38
CA SER A 259 -6.08 -19.17 -1.55
C SER A 259 -6.39 -20.65 -1.37
N HIS A 260 -6.74 -21.04 -0.14
CA HIS A 260 -7.13 -22.41 0.22
C HIS A 260 -8.33 -22.93 -0.59
N CYS A 261 -9.08 -22.06 -1.26
CA CYS A 261 -10.20 -22.42 -2.12
C CYS A 261 -9.83 -22.70 -3.58
N CYS A 262 -8.60 -22.44 -4.03
CA CYS A 262 -8.25 -22.56 -5.44
C CYS A 262 -6.85 -23.14 -5.70
N HIS A 263 -6.60 -23.46 -6.97
CA HIS A 263 -5.31 -23.95 -7.47
C HIS A 263 -4.53 -22.84 -8.19
N LEU A 264 -4.75 -21.57 -7.81
CA LEU A 264 -4.05 -20.42 -8.37
C LEU A 264 -2.89 -20.03 -7.46
N SER A 265 -1.77 -19.72 -8.09
CA SER A 265 -0.60 -19.14 -7.46
C SER A 265 -0.26 -17.82 -8.14
N ALA A 266 0.21 -16.85 -7.37
CA ALA A 266 0.69 -15.58 -7.88
C ALA A 266 1.89 -15.08 -7.09
N ALA A 267 2.74 -14.29 -7.74
CA ALA A 267 3.88 -13.65 -7.12
C ALA A 267 4.12 -12.26 -7.70
N MET A 268 4.70 -11.39 -6.88
CA MET A 268 5.14 -10.05 -7.26
C MET A 268 6.65 -9.97 -7.11
N THR A 269 7.30 -9.37 -8.11
CA THR A 269 8.75 -9.13 -8.15
C THR A 269 9.09 -7.74 -7.62
N GLN A 270 10.37 -7.50 -7.32
CA GLN A 270 10.86 -6.22 -6.79
C GLN A 270 10.64 -5.02 -7.71
N ASN A 271 10.42 -5.23 -9.01
CA ASN A 271 10.10 -4.18 -9.98
C ASN A 271 8.58 -4.04 -10.20
N SER A 272 7.78 -4.51 -9.24
CA SER A 272 6.31 -4.45 -9.26
C SER A 272 5.64 -5.20 -10.41
N LYS A 273 6.36 -6.09 -11.13
CA LYS A 273 5.73 -7.00 -12.08
C LYS A 273 5.06 -8.16 -11.35
N ILE A 274 3.83 -8.45 -11.77
CA ILE A 274 2.99 -9.50 -11.19
C ILE A 274 2.91 -10.68 -12.15
N TYR A 275 3.02 -11.88 -11.59
CA TYR A 275 2.96 -13.15 -12.28
C TYR A 275 1.90 -14.07 -11.69
N PHE A 276 1.35 -14.95 -12.51
CA PHE A 276 0.36 -15.95 -12.08
C PHE A 276 0.58 -17.29 -12.80
N TRP A 277 0.15 -18.39 -12.16
CA TRP A 277 0.16 -19.73 -12.74
C TRP A 277 -0.79 -20.67 -11.97
N GLY A 278 -1.06 -21.85 -12.52
CA GLY A 278 -2.01 -22.83 -11.99
C GLY A 278 -3.34 -22.83 -12.74
N HIS A 279 -4.45 -23.03 -12.00
CA HIS A 279 -5.78 -23.07 -12.60
C HIS A 279 -6.36 -21.65 -12.73
N CYS A 280 -6.45 -21.16 -13.97
CA CYS A 280 -6.79 -19.78 -14.31
C CYS A 280 -7.96 -19.77 -15.29
N LYS A 281 -9.16 -19.36 -14.87
CA LYS A 281 -10.40 -19.38 -15.69
C LYS A 281 -10.63 -20.69 -16.48
N GLY A 282 -10.44 -21.85 -15.85
CA GLY A 282 -10.62 -23.14 -16.52
C GLY A 282 -9.40 -23.63 -17.32
N GLN A 283 -8.34 -22.83 -17.42
CA GLN A 283 -7.09 -23.18 -18.10
C GLN A 283 -5.98 -23.51 -17.12
N SER A 284 -5.07 -24.38 -17.56
CA SER A 284 -3.91 -24.81 -16.78
C SER A 284 -2.66 -24.10 -17.29
N VAL A 285 -2.11 -23.21 -16.47
CA VAL A 285 -0.90 -22.44 -16.74
C VAL A 285 0.23 -23.06 -15.93
N VAL A 286 1.20 -23.70 -16.59
CA VAL A 286 2.22 -24.53 -15.92
C VAL A 286 3.50 -23.78 -15.55
N ALA A 287 3.67 -22.55 -16.02
CA ALA A 287 4.82 -21.70 -15.74
C ALA A 287 4.34 -20.26 -15.44
N PRO A 288 5.07 -19.48 -14.64
CA PRO A 288 4.70 -18.11 -14.33
C PRO A 288 4.49 -17.26 -15.59
N MET A 289 3.34 -16.61 -15.69
CA MET A 289 3.00 -15.70 -16.79
C MET A 289 2.86 -14.28 -16.26
N GLU A 290 3.52 -13.32 -16.92
CA GLU A 290 3.46 -11.90 -16.57
C GLU A 290 2.07 -11.31 -16.83
N THR A 291 1.68 -10.34 -16.01
CA THR A 291 0.40 -9.64 -16.08
C THR A 291 0.63 -8.14 -16.23
N GLY A 292 -0.37 -7.42 -16.75
CA GLY A 292 -0.42 -5.97 -16.69
C GLY A 292 -1.12 -5.42 -15.44
N PHE A 293 -1.24 -6.22 -14.37
CA PHE A 293 -1.94 -5.81 -13.15
C PHE A 293 -1.03 -5.04 -12.20
N SER A 294 -1.65 -4.29 -11.30
CA SER A 294 -0.98 -3.46 -10.30
C SER A 294 -0.95 -4.09 -8.90
N SER A 295 -1.77 -5.12 -8.68
CA SER A 295 -1.87 -5.83 -7.39
C SER A 295 -2.17 -7.33 -7.55
N LEU A 296 -1.69 -8.13 -6.60
CA LEU A 296 -1.99 -9.55 -6.52
C LEU A 296 -3.50 -9.80 -6.34
N HIS A 297 -4.27 -8.90 -5.70
CA HIS A 297 -5.71 -9.10 -5.59
C HIS A 297 -6.41 -9.08 -6.96
N GLU A 298 -5.92 -8.34 -7.95
CA GLU A 298 -6.51 -8.33 -9.30
C GLU A 298 -6.39 -9.71 -9.98
N VAL A 299 -5.29 -10.43 -9.72
CA VAL A 299 -5.09 -11.81 -10.18
C VAL A 299 -6.21 -12.71 -9.64
N PHE A 300 -6.52 -12.60 -8.35
CA PHE A 300 -7.57 -13.43 -7.73
C PHE A 300 -8.97 -12.98 -8.13
N ALA A 301 -9.21 -11.67 -8.25
CA ALA A 301 -10.48 -11.13 -8.69
C ALA A 301 -10.85 -11.64 -10.10
N LEU A 302 -9.88 -11.70 -11.00
CA LEU A 302 -10.12 -11.98 -12.42
C LEU A 302 -9.86 -13.42 -12.82
N TRP A 303 -8.89 -14.13 -12.22
CA TRP A 303 -8.48 -15.45 -12.70
C TRP A 303 -8.72 -16.61 -11.73
N ALA A 304 -8.98 -16.35 -10.45
CA ALA A 304 -9.30 -17.42 -9.51
C ALA A 304 -10.68 -18.02 -9.79
N SER A 305 -10.86 -19.27 -9.37
CA SER A 305 -12.14 -19.97 -9.41
C SER A 305 -12.27 -20.78 -8.11
N PRO A 306 -13.05 -20.31 -7.11
CA PRO A 306 -13.85 -19.08 -7.12
C PRO A 306 -13.01 -17.79 -7.02
N SER A 307 -13.60 -16.65 -7.40
CA SER A 307 -13.00 -15.31 -7.25
C SER A 307 -13.11 -14.86 -5.80
N VAL A 308 -12.09 -15.13 -5.01
CA VAL A 308 -12.06 -14.86 -3.56
C VAL A 308 -10.73 -14.27 -3.14
N THR A 309 -10.75 -13.46 -2.09
CA THR A 309 -9.57 -12.74 -1.58
C THR A 309 -8.62 -13.68 -0.84
N TYR A 310 -7.33 -13.72 -1.18
CA TYR A 310 -6.36 -14.53 -0.42
C TYR A 310 -5.99 -13.91 0.95
N GLU A 311 -6.14 -12.59 1.07
CA GLU A 311 -6.06 -11.81 2.30
C GLU A 311 -7.00 -10.59 2.18
N PRO A 312 -7.39 -9.92 3.29
CA PRO A 312 -8.24 -8.74 3.23
C PRO A 312 -7.61 -7.61 2.40
N ILE A 313 -8.40 -7.03 1.48
CA ILE A 313 -8.01 -5.90 0.65
C ILE A 313 -7.96 -4.65 1.52
N ASN A 314 -6.82 -3.97 1.56
CA ASN A 314 -6.72 -2.65 2.20
C ASN A 314 -7.16 -1.55 1.24
N VAL A 315 -8.39 -1.08 1.43
CA VAL A 315 -9.00 -0.04 0.60
C VAL A 315 -8.47 1.35 0.95
N SER A 316 -7.97 1.55 2.18
CA SER A 316 -7.57 2.87 2.68
C SER A 316 -6.35 3.51 2.00
N GLY A 317 -5.64 2.75 1.14
CA GLY A 317 -4.60 3.27 0.24
C GLY A 317 -5.12 3.80 -1.09
N PHE A 318 -6.39 3.55 -1.42
CA PHE A 318 -7.03 4.06 -2.64
C PHE A 318 -7.80 5.34 -2.33
N THR A 319 -7.06 6.41 -2.03
CA THR A 319 -7.46 7.65 -2.70
C THR A 319 -7.43 7.32 -4.19
N ARG A 320 -8.52 7.54 -4.94
CA ARG A 320 -8.38 7.78 -6.40
C ARG A 320 -7.09 8.58 -6.54
N SER A 321 -6.09 8.10 -7.28
CA SER A 321 -4.89 8.89 -7.55
C SER A 321 -5.45 10.25 -7.94
N SER A 322 -5.28 11.24 -7.07
CA SER A 322 -5.92 12.52 -7.33
C SER A 322 -5.38 12.95 -8.69
N LEU A 323 -6.12 13.77 -9.43
CA LEU A 323 -5.56 14.29 -10.67
C LEU A 323 -4.14 14.82 -10.44
N ALA A 324 -3.88 15.44 -9.28
CA ALA A 324 -2.54 15.86 -8.84
C ALA A 324 -1.52 14.71 -8.72
N GLN A 325 -1.89 13.53 -8.20
CA GLN A 325 -0.97 12.40 -8.08
C GLN A 325 -0.70 11.72 -9.43
N ALA A 326 -1.70 11.60 -10.30
CA ALA A 326 -1.52 11.12 -11.67
C ALA A 326 -0.65 12.09 -12.49
N MET A 327 -0.88 13.39 -12.32
CA MET A 327 -0.05 14.44 -12.92
C MET A 327 1.38 14.39 -12.36
N SER A 328 1.56 14.17 -11.06
CA SER A 328 2.90 14.03 -10.48
C SER A 328 3.72 12.90 -11.09
N VAL A 329 3.07 11.78 -11.45
CA VAL A 329 3.74 10.63 -12.10
C VAL A 329 4.03 10.91 -13.56
N ALA A 330 3.20 11.71 -14.24
CA ALA A 330 3.40 12.09 -15.63
C ALA A 330 4.60 13.04 -15.84
N LEU A 331 5.10 13.71 -14.80
CA LEU A 331 6.35 14.46 -14.89
C LEU A 331 7.53 13.47 -14.99
N ASP A 332 8.45 13.71 -15.93
CA ASP A 332 9.58 12.82 -16.28
C ASP A 332 9.21 11.51 -17.04
N ASP A 333 7.96 11.36 -17.52
CA ASP A 333 7.55 10.21 -18.33
C ASP A 333 8.27 10.16 -19.70
N GLU A 334 8.87 9.01 -20.04
CA GLU A 334 9.62 8.84 -21.29
C GLU A 334 8.75 8.53 -22.51
N GLU A 335 7.56 7.96 -22.30
CA GLU A 335 6.68 7.54 -23.38
C GLU A 335 5.78 8.69 -23.86
N THR A 336 5.36 9.57 -22.95
CA THR A 336 4.33 10.58 -23.24
C THR A 336 4.83 12.03 -23.32
N ALA A 337 6.04 12.32 -22.84
CA ALA A 337 6.58 13.68 -22.86
C ALA A 337 6.93 14.15 -24.28
N ASP A 338 6.65 15.43 -24.57
CA ASP A 338 6.85 16.08 -25.87
C ASP A 338 7.80 17.30 -25.81
N VAL A 339 8.42 17.53 -24.64
CA VAL A 339 9.47 18.54 -24.44
C VAL A 339 10.45 18.11 -23.36
N VAL A 340 11.73 18.45 -23.52
CA VAL A 340 12.79 18.17 -22.55
C VAL A 340 13.45 19.49 -22.14
N PHE A 341 13.51 19.77 -20.85
CA PHE A 341 14.30 20.87 -20.31
C PHE A 341 15.66 20.35 -19.87
N VAL A 342 16.73 21.05 -20.24
CA VAL A 342 18.10 20.77 -19.81
C VAL A 342 18.52 21.84 -18.82
N VAL A 343 18.74 21.45 -17.57
CA VAL A 343 19.13 22.33 -16.46
C VAL A 343 20.32 21.70 -15.75
N ASP A 344 21.45 22.40 -15.64
CA ASP A 344 22.70 21.87 -15.06
C ASP A 344 23.10 20.49 -15.65
N ASP A 345 23.06 20.35 -16.98
CA ASP A 345 23.31 19.09 -17.72
C ASP A 345 22.34 17.92 -17.38
N ARG A 346 21.28 18.19 -16.62
CA ARG A 346 20.25 17.21 -16.27
C ARG A 346 18.98 17.46 -17.06
N ARG A 347 18.34 16.37 -17.48
CA ARG A 347 17.12 16.41 -18.31
C ARG A 347 15.88 16.26 -17.43
N ILE A 348 14.88 17.11 -17.67
CA ILE A 348 13.55 17.03 -17.08
C ILE A 348 12.54 16.92 -18.23
N ARG A 349 11.72 15.86 -18.25
CA ARG A 349 10.76 15.64 -19.34
C ARG A 349 9.38 16.13 -18.92
N ALA A 350 8.72 16.86 -19.81
CA ALA A 350 7.45 17.49 -19.53
C ALA A 350 6.51 17.48 -20.75
N HIS A 351 5.30 18.00 -20.55
CA HIS A 351 4.21 17.96 -21.52
C HIS A 351 3.77 19.38 -21.87
N ARG A 352 3.96 19.81 -23.13
CA ARG A 352 3.57 21.14 -23.65
C ARG A 352 2.11 21.44 -23.36
N ALA A 353 1.23 20.45 -23.44
CA ALA A 353 -0.19 20.60 -23.11
C ALA A 353 -0.40 21.09 -21.67
N VAL A 354 0.24 20.44 -20.69
CA VAL A 354 0.14 20.81 -19.27
C VAL A 354 0.73 22.20 -19.04
N LEU A 355 1.92 22.46 -19.59
CA LEU A 355 2.62 23.74 -19.45
C LEU A 355 1.80 24.90 -20.04
N LYS A 356 1.25 24.73 -21.25
CA LYS A 356 0.39 25.72 -21.92
C LYS A 356 -0.91 25.96 -21.15
N ILE A 357 -1.48 24.95 -20.49
CA ILE A 357 -2.73 25.11 -19.72
C ILE A 357 -2.45 25.87 -18.42
N ARG A 358 -1.34 25.57 -17.76
CA ARG A 358 -1.09 25.95 -16.37
C ARG A 358 -0.18 27.15 -16.16
N CYS A 359 0.61 27.54 -17.17
CA CYS A 359 1.54 28.66 -17.07
C CYS A 359 1.42 29.61 -18.27
N GLN A 360 1.23 30.89 -17.99
CA GLN A 360 1.09 31.90 -19.05
C GLN A 360 2.39 32.10 -19.84
N TYR A 361 3.55 32.05 -19.16
CA TYR A 361 4.85 32.16 -19.81
C TYR A 361 5.02 31.05 -20.86
N PHE A 362 4.81 29.78 -20.48
CA PHE A 362 4.91 28.66 -21.42
C PHE A 362 3.83 28.70 -22.51
N ARG A 363 2.62 29.19 -22.21
CA ARG A 363 1.59 29.40 -23.24
C ARG A 363 2.05 30.35 -24.33
N SER A 364 2.72 31.44 -23.97
CA SER A 364 3.30 32.40 -24.92
C SER A 364 4.53 31.82 -25.63
N MET A 365 5.40 31.12 -24.89
CA MET A 365 6.62 30.49 -25.41
C MET A 365 6.30 29.50 -26.55
N PHE A 366 5.23 28.72 -26.41
CA PHE A 366 4.87 27.63 -27.33
C PHE A 366 3.77 28.00 -28.36
N GLN A 367 3.65 29.26 -28.77
CA GLN A 367 2.76 29.68 -29.88
C GLN A 367 3.28 29.23 -31.28
N GLU A 368 2.47 29.42 -32.33
CA GLU A 368 2.42 28.75 -33.67
C GLU A 368 3.72 28.42 -34.43
N HIS A 369 4.90 28.83 -33.97
CA HIS A 369 6.19 28.55 -34.60
C HIS A 369 6.85 27.23 -34.15
N TRP A 370 6.30 26.55 -33.14
CA TRP A 370 6.86 25.30 -32.59
C TRP A 370 6.13 24.07 -33.16
N LYS A 371 6.64 23.52 -34.27
CA LYS A 371 6.06 22.32 -34.92
C LYS A 371 6.11 21.11 -33.98
N GLU A 372 5.02 20.38 -33.89
CA GLU A 372 4.74 19.27 -32.95
C GLU A 372 5.61 18.00 -33.13
N ASN A 373 6.62 18.00 -34.01
CA ASN A 373 7.24 16.75 -34.48
C ASN A 373 8.70 16.51 -34.09
N ASN A 374 9.31 17.31 -33.22
CA ASN A 374 10.63 17.00 -32.66
C ASN A 374 10.62 17.22 -31.15
N LEU A 375 11.16 16.25 -30.39
CA LEU A 375 11.56 16.43 -29.00
C LEU A 375 12.63 17.53 -28.94
N GLU A 376 12.19 18.78 -28.75
CA GLU A 376 13.09 19.92 -28.61
C GLU A 376 13.64 19.98 -27.19
N GLU A 377 14.97 20.06 -27.10
CA GLU A 377 15.69 20.31 -25.86
C GLU A 377 15.73 21.82 -25.61
N VAL A 378 15.13 22.26 -24.50
CA VAL A 378 15.11 23.66 -24.06
C VAL A 378 16.13 23.84 -22.94
N GLU A 379 17.16 24.64 -23.20
CA GLU A 379 18.21 24.90 -22.22
C GLU A 379 17.79 25.99 -21.22
N VAL A 380 17.92 25.72 -19.93
CA VAL A 380 17.62 26.66 -18.84
C VAL A 380 18.91 26.96 -18.09
N LYS A 381 19.35 28.23 -18.11
CA LYS A 381 20.64 28.66 -17.54
C LYS A 381 20.52 29.48 -16.26
N ASP A 382 19.37 30.11 -16.04
CA ASP A 382 19.21 31.11 -15.00
C ASP A 382 18.81 30.51 -13.64
N TYR A 383 18.50 29.21 -13.59
CA TYR A 383 17.98 28.53 -12.39
C TYR A 383 18.64 27.17 -12.19
N SER A 384 18.82 26.77 -10.92
CA SER A 384 19.33 25.44 -10.59
C SER A 384 18.32 24.35 -10.93
N PHE A 385 18.80 23.14 -11.13
CA PHE A 385 17.94 21.97 -11.36
C PHE A 385 16.87 21.80 -10.28
N VAL A 386 17.22 22.01 -9.01
CA VAL A 386 16.29 21.84 -7.87
C VAL A 386 15.13 22.83 -7.97
N VAL A 387 15.43 24.10 -8.23
CA VAL A 387 14.44 25.17 -8.34
C VAL A 387 13.54 24.97 -9.55
N PHE A 388 14.13 24.70 -10.72
CA PHE A 388 13.34 24.54 -11.94
C PHE A 388 12.47 23.28 -11.91
N ARG A 389 12.98 22.18 -11.33
CA ARG A 389 12.18 20.97 -11.14
C ARG A 389 11.04 21.18 -10.15
N ALA A 390 11.28 21.89 -9.05
CA ALA A 390 10.24 22.25 -8.09
C ALA A 390 9.14 23.10 -8.75
N PHE A 391 9.53 24.03 -9.63
CA PHE A 391 8.57 24.79 -10.42
C PHE A 391 7.70 23.91 -11.32
N LEU A 392 8.31 22.99 -12.09
CA LEU A 392 7.56 22.06 -12.93
C LEU A 392 6.64 21.16 -12.10
N GLN A 393 7.11 20.67 -10.95
CA GLN A 393 6.27 19.90 -10.02
C GLN A 393 5.06 20.70 -9.55
N TYR A 394 5.24 21.99 -9.22
CA TYR A 394 4.12 22.87 -8.87
C TYR A 394 3.14 23.02 -10.02
N ILE A 395 3.62 23.23 -11.26
CA ILE A 395 2.75 23.34 -12.44
C ILE A 395 1.87 22.09 -12.64
N TYR A 396 2.40 20.91 -12.31
CA TYR A 396 1.68 19.65 -12.42
C TYR A 396 0.74 19.36 -11.24
N THR A 397 1.08 19.79 -10.04
CA THR A 397 0.46 19.26 -8.80
C THR A 397 -0.14 20.31 -7.88
N ASP A 398 0.08 21.61 -8.12
CA ASP A 398 -0.23 22.72 -7.20
C ASP A 398 0.44 22.61 -5.82
N THR A 399 1.45 21.75 -5.70
CA THR A 399 2.20 21.53 -4.46
C THR A 399 3.67 21.68 -4.70
N VAL A 400 4.38 22.23 -3.72
CA VAL A 400 5.84 22.29 -3.73
C VAL A 400 6.37 22.09 -2.33
N VAL A 401 7.45 21.32 -2.21
CA VAL A 401 8.16 21.10 -0.94
C VAL A 401 9.63 21.36 -1.24
N VAL A 402 10.12 22.49 -0.77
CA VAL A 402 11.50 22.95 -0.95
C VAL A 402 12.01 23.53 0.36
N SER A 403 13.33 23.58 0.51
CA SER A 403 13.97 24.27 1.64
C SER A 403 13.65 25.78 1.58
N PRO A 404 13.71 26.51 2.71
CA PRO A 404 13.57 27.97 2.71
C PRO A 404 14.59 28.66 1.79
N GLU A 405 15.78 28.09 1.65
CA GLU A 405 16.85 28.58 0.78
C GLU A 405 16.50 28.39 -0.71
N ASP A 406 16.01 27.21 -1.10
CA ASP A 406 15.56 26.94 -2.47
C ASP A 406 14.26 27.68 -2.83
N ALA A 407 13.41 27.97 -1.82
CA ALA A 407 12.20 28.76 -1.99
C ALA A 407 12.49 30.19 -2.49
N ILE A 408 13.70 30.70 -2.28
CA ILE A 408 14.17 31.99 -2.80
C ILE A 408 14.28 31.93 -4.33
N GLY A 409 14.97 30.91 -4.85
CA GLY A 409 15.11 30.72 -6.29
C GLY A 409 13.75 30.46 -6.94
N LEU A 410 12.87 29.74 -6.24
CA LEU A 410 11.51 29.50 -6.71
C LEU A 410 10.64 30.76 -6.69
N LEU A 411 10.85 31.66 -5.72
CA LEU A 411 10.19 32.96 -5.64
C LEU A 411 10.62 33.88 -6.81
N ASP A 412 11.91 33.87 -7.16
CA ASP A 412 12.43 34.58 -8.34
C ASP A 412 11.76 34.08 -9.61
N LEU A 413 11.75 32.76 -9.81
CA LEU A 413 11.12 32.13 -10.95
C LEU A 413 9.61 32.44 -11.01
N ALA A 414 8.92 32.39 -9.86
CA ALA A 414 7.51 32.74 -9.76
C ALA A 414 7.25 34.21 -10.16
N ASN A 415 8.11 35.15 -9.79
CA ASN A 415 8.03 36.54 -10.23
C ASN A 415 8.31 36.66 -11.74
N ALA A 416 9.37 36.01 -12.24
CA ALA A 416 9.77 36.08 -13.64
C ALA A 416 8.69 35.53 -14.58
N TYR A 417 7.97 34.48 -14.16
CA TYR A 417 6.91 33.83 -14.93
C TYR A 417 5.49 34.30 -14.55
N CYS A 418 5.38 35.33 -13.69
CA CYS A 418 4.12 35.95 -13.25
C CYS A 418 3.14 34.96 -12.58
N GLU A 419 3.63 34.03 -11.76
CA GLU A 419 2.85 33.03 -11.03
C GLU A 419 2.53 33.46 -9.59
N GLU A 420 1.50 34.30 -9.44
CA GLU A 420 1.11 34.91 -8.16
C GLU A 420 0.75 33.89 -7.04
N ALA A 421 0.15 32.76 -7.40
CA ALA A 421 -0.20 31.74 -6.42
C ALA A 421 1.04 31.02 -5.86
N LEU A 422 2.03 30.76 -6.71
CA LEU A 422 3.31 30.19 -6.32
C LEU A 422 4.12 31.17 -5.48
N LYS A 423 4.10 32.46 -5.85
CA LYS A 423 4.72 33.54 -5.08
C LYS A 423 4.26 33.53 -3.62
N ARG A 424 2.93 33.55 -3.39
CA ARG A 424 2.34 33.45 -2.04
C ARG A 424 2.66 32.14 -1.32
N HIS A 425 2.90 31.07 -2.06
CA HIS A 425 3.29 29.78 -1.49
C HIS A 425 4.75 29.81 -1.01
N CYS A 426 5.66 30.34 -1.81
CA CYS A 426 7.07 30.52 -1.45
C CYS A 426 7.24 31.45 -0.25
N GLU A 427 6.54 32.59 -0.22
CA GLU A 427 6.55 33.50 0.94
C GLU A 427 6.07 32.84 2.24
N ARG A 428 5.14 31.87 2.15
CA ARG A 428 4.71 31.10 3.33
C ARG A 428 5.77 30.12 3.77
N ILE A 429 6.41 29.40 2.85
CA ILE A 429 7.51 28.47 3.17
C ILE A 429 8.65 29.22 3.88
N ILE A 430 9.05 30.37 3.33
CA ILE A 430 10.10 31.20 3.90
C ILE A 430 9.72 31.69 5.31
N ARG A 431 8.47 32.16 5.51
CA ARG A 431 7.99 32.61 6.82
C ARG A 431 8.01 31.51 7.90
N HIS A 432 7.74 30.26 7.53
CA HIS A 432 7.71 29.14 8.48
C HIS A 432 9.09 28.50 8.72
N GLY A 433 10.04 28.70 7.80
CA GLY A 433 11.38 28.11 7.87
C GLY A 433 12.50 29.09 8.26
N ILE A 434 12.15 30.29 8.71
CA ILE A 434 13.13 31.26 9.18
C ILE A 434 13.83 30.76 10.46
N THR A 435 15.14 30.88 10.50
CA THR A 435 16.00 30.58 11.64
C THR A 435 16.95 31.75 11.89
N THR A 436 17.65 31.76 13.02
CA THR A 436 18.64 32.81 13.29
C THR A 436 19.79 32.78 12.28
N GLU A 437 20.15 31.60 11.76
CA GLU A 437 21.21 31.41 10.77
C GLU A 437 20.87 31.97 9.37
N ASN A 438 19.62 31.84 8.92
CA ASN A 438 19.23 32.26 7.56
C ASN A 438 18.46 33.61 7.50
N ALA A 439 18.06 34.18 8.64
CA ALA A 439 17.24 35.39 8.71
C ALA A 439 17.81 36.59 7.94
N ALA A 440 19.13 36.81 7.99
CA ALA A 440 19.77 37.92 7.31
C ALA A 440 19.75 37.77 5.78
N MET A 441 20.04 36.57 5.28
CA MET A 441 19.96 36.23 3.86
C MET A 441 18.52 36.41 3.35
N LEU A 442 17.53 35.91 4.09
CA LEU A 442 16.12 36.03 3.74
C LEU A 442 15.64 37.49 3.71
N TYR A 443 16.13 38.33 4.63
CA TYR A 443 15.86 39.77 4.62
C TYR A 443 16.40 40.46 3.36
N ALA A 444 17.65 40.21 2.99
CA ALA A 444 18.23 40.79 1.76
C ALA A 444 17.49 40.35 0.50
N VAL A 445 17.09 39.09 0.46
CA VAL A 445 16.29 38.53 -0.64
C VAL A 445 14.92 39.20 -0.74
N ALA A 446 14.26 39.41 0.39
CA ALA A 446 12.96 40.07 0.40
C ALA A 446 13.05 41.51 -0.16
N ILE A 447 14.14 42.23 0.13
CA ILE A 447 14.43 43.54 -0.48
C ILE A 447 14.66 43.40 -1.98
N LYS A 448 15.51 42.46 -2.40
CA LYS A 448 15.87 42.25 -3.82
C LYS A 448 14.62 42.01 -4.70
N TYR A 449 13.64 41.27 -4.19
CA TYR A 449 12.41 40.92 -4.91
C TYR A 449 11.20 41.79 -4.56
N GLU A 450 11.40 42.92 -3.87
CA GLU A 450 10.36 43.87 -3.47
C GLU A 450 9.18 43.20 -2.71
N ALA A 451 9.48 42.16 -1.93
CA ALA A 451 8.50 41.40 -1.16
C ALA A 451 8.25 42.06 0.20
N THR A 452 7.52 43.18 0.22
CA THR A 452 7.36 44.06 1.40
C THR A 452 6.85 43.36 2.66
N GLU A 453 5.89 42.43 2.54
CA GLU A 453 5.40 41.65 3.70
C GLU A 453 6.46 40.72 4.26
N LEU A 454 7.24 40.08 3.38
CA LEU A 454 8.32 39.17 3.77
C LEU A 454 9.49 39.93 4.38
N GLU A 455 9.81 41.10 3.82
CA GLU A 455 10.85 42.01 4.31
C GLU A 455 10.56 42.44 5.75
N GLU A 456 9.35 42.93 6.02
CA GLU A 456 8.93 43.35 7.36
C GLU A 456 8.92 42.17 8.35
N PHE A 457 8.53 40.97 7.90
CA PHE A 457 8.57 39.78 8.73
C PHE A 457 10.01 39.36 9.09
N CYS A 458 10.90 39.24 8.09
CA CYS A 458 12.30 38.92 8.29
C CYS A 458 12.99 39.97 9.17
N PHE A 459 12.68 41.25 8.98
CA PHE A 459 13.17 42.34 9.81
C PHE A 459 12.77 42.16 11.28
N ARG A 460 11.49 41.92 11.57
CA ARG A 460 11.01 41.72 12.95
C ARG A 460 11.61 40.49 13.61
N PHE A 461 11.74 39.39 12.88
CA PHE A 461 12.38 38.19 13.39
C PHE A 461 13.85 38.46 13.74
N ALA A 462 14.59 39.07 12.82
CA ALA A 462 15.99 39.44 13.03
C ALA A 462 16.16 40.44 14.20
N LEU A 463 15.22 41.38 14.37
CA LEU A 463 15.20 42.33 15.49
C LEU A 463 15.07 41.61 16.85
N ASN A 464 14.16 40.63 16.95
CA ASN A 464 13.92 39.88 18.19
C ASN A 464 15.09 38.97 18.57
N HIS A 465 15.86 38.51 17.59
CA HIS A 465 17.01 37.61 17.76
C HIS A 465 18.35 38.29 17.42
N MET A 466 18.42 39.61 17.56
CA MET A 466 19.49 40.44 17.00
C MET A 466 20.91 40.00 17.43
N THR A 467 21.09 39.63 18.69
CA THR A 467 22.41 39.21 19.22
C THR A 467 22.95 37.99 18.48
N GLU A 468 22.09 37.01 18.18
CA GLU A 468 22.49 35.78 17.49
C GLU A 468 22.62 36.05 15.98
N VAL A 469 21.63 36.71 15.37
CA VAL A 469 21.61 37.00 13.92
C VAL A 469 22.81 37.83 13.49
N ALA A 470 23.20 38.85 14.28
CA ALA A 470 24.33 39.73 13.95
C ALA A 470 25.70 39.01 13.97
N GLN A 471 25.79 37.83 14.58
CA GLN A 471 27.02 37.01 14.63
C GLN A 471 27.08 35.97 13.52
N THR A 472 26.04 35.84 12.70
CA THR A 472 25.97 34.84 11.62
C THR A 472 26.79 35.26 10.39
N GLU A 473 27.31 34.27 9.66
CA GLU A 473 27.98 34.51 8.37
C GLU A 473 27.02 35.18 7.36
N ALA A 474 25.74 34.84 7.38
CA ALA A 474 24.72 35.42 6.51
C ALA A 474 24.54 36.93 6.74
N PHE A 475 24.63 37.40 7.99
CA PHE A 475 24.56 38.83 8.31
C PHE A 475 25.83 39.57 7.90
N MET A 476 26.99 38.93 8.07
CA MET A 476 28.29 39.48 7.64
C MET A 476 28.41 39.59 6.11
N ALA A 477 27.67 38.75 5.36
CA ALA A 477 27.66 38.76 3.90
C ALA A 477 26.73 39.82 3.29
N LEU A 478 25.97 40.57 4.10
CA LEU A 478 25.10 41.65 3.62
C LEU A 478 25.90 42.82 3.06
N ASP A 479 25.37 43.48 2.03
CA ASP A 479 25.97 44.70 1.50
C ASP A 479 25.85 45.87 2.47
N GLU A 480 26.78 46.83 2.39
CA GLU A 480 26.86 47.96 3.33
C GLU A 480 25.56 48.79 3.40
N LEU A 481 24.83 48.91 2.28
CA LEU A 481 23.61 49.69 2.23
C LEU A 481 22.48 48.97 2.97
N THR A 482 22.34 47.66 2.75
CA THR A 482 21.36 46.82 3.45
C THR A 482 21.61 46.80 4.96
N VAL A 483 22.87 46.65 5.39
CA VAL A 483 23.25 46.71 6.81
C VAL A 483 22.92 48.08 7.42
N LYS A 484 23.30 49.17 6.74
CA LYS A 484 23.04 50.54 7.21
C LYS A 484 21.53 50.79 7.39
N ASN A 485 20.72 50.39 6.40
CA ASN A 485 19.27 50.52 6.45
C ASN A 485 18.67 49.67 7.58
N PHE A 486 19.16 48.44 7.76
CA PHE A 486 18.73 47.56 8.84
C PHE A 486 19.01 48.17 10.22
N ILE A 487 20.22 48.69 10.46
CA ILE A 487 20.61 49.32 11.73
C ILE A 487 19.77 50.58 12.00
N GLN A 488 19.51 51.41 10.98
CA GLN A 488 18.65 52.59 11.14
C GLN A 488 17.23 52.21 11.56
N ARG A 489 16.64 51.19 10.92
CA ARG A 489 15.31 50.67 11.30
C ARG A 489 15.32 50.06 12.70
N ALA A 490 16.35 49.29 13.04
CA ALA A 490 16.52 48.70 14.37
C ALA A 490 16.59 49.77 15.48
N ALA A 491 17.31 50.86 15.23
CA ALA A 491 17.40 51.99 16.16
C ALA A 491 16.05 52.66 16.39
N GLN A 492 15.26 52.85 15.34
CA GLN A 492 13.90 53.40 15.44
C GLN A 492 12.96 52.52 16.26
N HIS A 493 13.12 51.19 16.19
CA HIS A 493 12.37 50.23 17.00
C HIS A 493 12.93 49.99 18.40
N GLY A 494 13.97 50.73 18.80
CA GLY A 494 14.47 50.71 20.18
C GLY A 494 15.38 49.53 20.52
N ALA A 495 15.93 48.82 19.52
CA ALA A 495 16.83 47.69 19.77
C ALA A 495 18.12 48.05 20.52
N PHE A 496 18.47 49.34 20.56
CA PHE A 496 19.65 49.87 21.27
C PHE A 496 19.28 50.66 22.53
N LYS A 497 18.04 50.56 23.02
CA LYS A 497 17.65 51.14 24.31
C LYS A 497 18.00 50.15 25.43
N TYR A 498 18.73 50.68 26.42
CA TYR A 498 19.26 50.00 27.61
C TYR A 498 18.31 49.01 28.28
#